data_AF-A0A7V3JT17-F1
#
_entry.id   AF-A0A7V3JT17-F1
#
_cell.length_a   1.000
_cell.length_b   1.000
_cell.length_c   1.000
_cell.angle_alpha   90.00
_cell.angle_beta   90.00
_cell.angle_gamma   90.00
#
_symmetry.space_group_name_H-M   'P 1'
#
loop_
_entity.id
_entity.type
_entity.pdbx_description
1 polymer ?
#
loop_
_entity_poly.entity_id
_entity_poly.type
_entity_poly.pdbx_seq_one_letter_code
_entity_poly.pdbx_strand_id
1 'polypeptide(L)'
;HFLKNKKILKFLANSLEDIHNNIVVEIGGGHGELTKYLTSAKKLIVYEIDKELYKILRNIFKNAEIINKDFLKADLSKFKNNYYLIGNIPYYLTGEILRKIFSIKEHPKIAILTLQKEYGEKLLGKGKENFLSIWAKVWCTVKKLLLIKKENFYPQPKVDSMALKFIFFKKPKVKELKKFEKFLKILFIQPNRKISNNLKNFYNLENINKKLLDKRPHQLSLEEILEIFKNLKK
;
A
#
# COMPACT_ATOMS: atom_id res chain seq x y z
N HIS A 1 -1.20 4.94 18.21
CA HIS A 1 -2.65 5.18 18.09
C HIS A 1 -3.34 3.87 17.74
N PHE A 2 -4.12 3.30 18.66
CA PHE A 2 -4.84 2.04 18.45
C PHE A 2 -6.27 2.32 18.03
N LEU A 3 -6.71 1.71 16.93
CA LEU A 3 -8.11 1.79 16.50
C LEU A 3 -8.99 1.02 17.49
N LYS A 4 -9.95 1.68 18.13
CA LYS A 4 -10.81 1.10 19.17
C LYS A 4 -12.23 0.79 18.70
N ASN A 5 -12.70 1.41 17.62
CA ASN A 5 -14.07 1.23 17.13
C ASN A 5 -14.29 -0.20 16.59
N LYS A 6 -15.07 -1.00 17.34
CA LYS A 6 -15.37 -2.41 17.04
C LYS A 6 -16.04 -2.60 15.67
N LYS A 7 -16.95 -1.70 15.27
CA LYS A 7 -17.66 -1.79 13.98
C LYS A 7 -16.68 -1.62 12.82
N ILE A 8 -15.75 -0.67 12.93
CA ILE A 8 -14.71 -0.43 11.91
C ILE A 8 -13.76 -1.62 11.85
N LEU A 9 -13.26 -2.11 13.00
CA LEU A 9 -12.35 -3.26 13.04
C LEU A 9 -12.96 -4.51 12.39
N LYS A 10 -14.21 -4.82 12.73
CA LYS A 10 -14.95 -5.94 12.13
C LYS A 10 -15.14 -5.74 10.63
N PHE A 11 -15.46 -4.53 10.19
CA PHE A 11 -15.60 -4.20 8.77
C PHE A 11 -14.28 -4.41 8.00
N LEU A 12 -13.14 -3.97 8.56
CA LEU A 12 -11.82 -4.16 7.94
C LEU A 12 -11.46 -5.64 7.81
N ALA A 13 -11.67 -6.43 8.87
CA ALA A 13 -11.44 -7.87 8.84
C ALA A 13 -12.31 -8.58 7.78
N ASN A 14 -13.61 -8.27 7.75
CA ASN A 14 -14.53 -8.84 6.76
C ASN A 14 -14.19 -8.45 5.32
N SER A 15 -13.55 -7.29 5.12
CA SER A 15 -13.15 -6.80 3.79
C SER A 15 -11.99 -7.59 3.17
N LEU A 16 -11.26 -8.42 3.93
CA LEU A 16 -10.25 -9.32 3.38
C LEU A 16 -10.87 -10.42 2.50
N GLU A 17 -12.13 -10.78 2.75
CA GLU A 17 -12.87 -11.88 2.11
C GLU A 17 -12.21 -13.27 2.36
N ASP A 18 -12.99 -14.35 2.41
CA ASP A 18 -12.50 -15.75 2.41
C ASP A 18 -11.29 -16.08 3.32
N ILE A 19 -11.22 -15.49 4.53
CA ILE A 19 -10.04 -15.67 5.39
C ILE A 19 -9.87 -17.13 5.86
N HIS A 20 -10.95 -17.89 5.96
CA HIS A 20 -10.95 -19.28 6.42
C HIS A 20 -10.14 -20.23 5.51
N ASN A 21 -9.92 -19.88 4.24
CA ASN A 21 -9.10 -20.65 3.31
C ASN A 21 -7.71 -20.04 3.06
N ASN A 22 -7.42 -18.86 3.62
CA ASN A 22 -6.22 -18.09 3.29
C ASN A 22 -5.34 -17.83 4.52
N ILE A 23 -4.05 -17.68 4.27
CA ILE A 23 -3.10 -17.19 5.28
C ILE A 23 -3.34 -15.70 5.44
N VAL A 24 -3.48 -15.21 6.67
CA VAL A 24 -3.59 -13.79 6.98
C VAL A 24 -2.36 -13.36 7.76
N VAL A 25 -1.70 -12.31 7.27
CA VAL A 25 -0.57 -11.66 7.94
C VAL A 25 -1.04 -10.30 8.46
N GLU A 26 -0.93 -10.08 9.75
CA GLU A 26 -1.23 -8.81 10.41
C GLU A 26 0.06 -8.03 10.71
N ILE A 27 0.07 -6.73 10.36
CA ILE A 27 1.14 -5.79 10.69
C ILE A 27 0.76 -5.01 11.94
N GLY A 28 1.48 -5.22 13.03
CA GLY A 28 1.28 -4.53 14.31
C GLY A 28 0.01 -4.99 15.01
N GLY A 29 0.08 -6.09 15.75
CA GLY A 29 -1.07 -6.66 16.46
C GLY A 29 -1.60 -5.77 17.59
N GLY A 30 -0.77 -4.89 18.14
CA GLY A 30 -1.17 -4.00 19.22
C GLY A 30 -1.67 -4.77 20.45
N HIS A 31 -2.82 -4.40 20.98
CA HIS A 31 -3.47 -5.14 22.07
C HIS A 31 -4.44 -6.22 21.55
N GLY A 32 -4.43 -6.50 20.24
CA GLY A 32 -5.29 -7.49 19.60
C GLY A 32 -6.65 -6.95 19.17
N GLU A 33 -6.80 -5.62 19.03
CA GLU A 33 -8.07 -5.00 18.64
C GLU A 33 -8.57 -5.52 17.29
N LEU A 34 -7.67 -5.68 16.33
CA LEU A 34 -7.96 -6.24 15.01
C LEU A 34 -7.78 -7.77 15.00
N THR A 35 -6.69 -8.28 15.59
CA THR A 35 -6.34 -9.70 15.66
C THR A 35 -7.52 -10.61 16.00
N LYS A 36 -8.35 -10.23 16.98
CA LYS A 36 -9.51 -11.05 17.41
C LYS A 36 -10.56 -11.30 16.33
N TYR A 37 -10.63 -10.46 15.29
CA TYR A 37 -11.54 -10.62 14.16
C TYR A 37 -10.93 -11.42 13.01
N LEU A 38 -9.65 -11.80 13.11
CA LEU A 38 -8.91 -12.54 12.10
C LEU A 38 -8.67 -14.00 12.51
N THR A 39 -9.11 -14.41 13.70
CA THR A 39 -8.83 -15.72 14.31
C THR A 39 -9.44 -16.91 13.57
N SER A 40 -10.43 -16.67 12.70
CA SER A 40 -11.01 -17.69 11.82
C SER A 40 -10.22 -17.91 10.53
N ALA A 41 -9.08 -17.24 10.35
CA ALA A 41 -8.23 -17.47 9.19
C ALA A 41 -7.65 -18.89 9.17
N LYS A 42 -7.38 -19.45 7.98
CA LYS A 42 -6.71 -20.76 7.84
C LYS A 42 -5.42 -20.82 8.64
N LYS A 43 -4.66 -19.71 8.59
CA LYS A 43 -3.48 -19.46 9.40
C LYS A 43 -3.37 -17.96 9.64
N LEU A 44 -3.29 -17.55 10.90
CA LEU A 44 -3.08 -16.16 11.29
C LEU A 44 -1.64 -15.97 11.77
N ILE A 45 -0.94 -14.98 11.22
CA ILE A 45 0.42 -14.62 11.58
C ILE A 45 0.43 -13.15 11.93
N VAL A 46 0.89 -12.80 13.14
CA VAL A 46 0.84 -11.43 13.65
C VAL A 46 2.25 -10.96 13.96
N TYR A 47 2.69 -9.88 13.30
CA TYR A 47 3.96 -9.23 13.64
C TYR A 47 3.72 -8.14 14.68
N GLU A 48 4.45 -8.19 15.79
CA GLU A 48 4.46 -7.14 16.81
C GLU A 48 5.89 -6.87 17.26
N ILE A 49 6.35 -5.62 17.19
CA ILE A 49 7.71 -5.24 17.57
C ILE A 49 7.83 -5.01 19.07
N ASP A 50 6.76 -4.54 19.71
CA ASP A 50 6.72 -4.31 21.15
C ASP A 50 6.68 -5.65 21.91
N LYS A 51 7.68 -5.85 22.78
CA LYS A 51 7.86 -7.11 23.50
C LYS A 51 6.75 -7.39 24.51
N GLU A 52 6.18 -6.36 25.13
CA GLU A 52 5.12 -6.53 26.12
C GLU A 52 3.78 -6.82 25.43
N LEU A 53 3.46 -6.10 24.36
CA LEU A 53 2.29 -6.38 23.53
C LEU A 53 2.38 -7.78 22.90
N TYR A 54 3.56 -8.18 22.42
CA TYR A 54 3.81 -9.55 21.95
C TYR A 54 3.44 -10.60 23.00
N LYS A 55 3.88 -10.45 24.26
CA LYS A 55 3.56 -11.40 25.35
C LYS A 55 2.05 -11.49 25.56
N ILE A 56 1.36 -10.33 25.57
CA ILE A 56 -0.10 -10.25 25.71
C ILE A 56 -0.78 -11.00 24.55
N LEU A 57 -0.42 -10.69 23.31
CA LEU A 57 -0.99 -11.32 22.12
C LEU A 57 -0.78 -12.83 22.13
N ARG A 58 0.43 -13.31 22.46
CA ARG A 58 0.76 -14.73 22.55
C ARG A 58 0.00 -15.42 23.69
N ASN A 59 -0.36 -14.69 24.74
CA ASN A 59 -1.18 -15.25 25.80
C ASN A 59 -2.64 -15.41 25.38
N ILE A 60 -3.20 -14.41 24.70
CA ILE A 60 -4.63 -14.35 24.34
C ILE A 60 -4.94 -15.21 23.09
N PHE A 61 -4.12 -15.13 22.05
CA PHE A 61 -4.41 -15.71 20.73
C PHE A 61 -3.58 -16.97 20.49
N LYS A 62 -3.94 -18.08 21.16
CA LYS A 62 -3.22 -19.37 21.06
C LYS A 62 -3.27 -20.01 19.66
N ASN A 63 -4.28 -19.68 18.87
CA ASN A 63 -4.47 -20.15 17.50
C ASN A 63 -3.78 -19.28 16.43
N ALA A 64 -3.02 -18.25 16.85
CA ALA A 64 -2.27 -17.38 15.97
C ALA A 64 -0.75 -17.53 16.18
N GLU A 65 0.01 -17.47 15.10
CA GLU A 65 1.48 -17.39 15.15
C GLU A 65 1.87 -15.94 15.42
N ILE A 66 2.15 -15.61 16.68
CA ILE A 66 2.62 -14.27 17.06
C ILE A 66 4.15 -14.23 16.95
N ILE A 67 4.67 -13.25 16.20
CA ILE A 67 6.10 -13.08 15.92
C ILE A 67 6.56 -11.74 16.51
N ASN A 68 7.49 -11.79 17.48
CA ASN A 68 8.12 -10.59 18.01
C ASN A 68 9.24 -10.09 17.07
N LYS A 69 8.87 -9.44 15.98
CA LYS A 69 9.82 -8.94 14.98
C LYS A 69 9.29 -7.70 14.29
N ASP A 70 10.21 -6.80 13.93
CA ASP A 70 9.93 -5.72 12.99
C ASP A 70 9.42 -6.26 11.65
N PHE A 71 8.19 -5.87 11.28
CA PHE A 71 7.58 -6.24 10.01
C PHE A 71 8.44 -5.80 8.82
N LEU A 72 9.18 -4.69 8.91
CA LEU A 72 10.05 -4.24 7.82
C LEU A 72 11.13 -5.30 7.47
N LYS A 73 11.49 -6.16 8.44
CA LYS A 73 12.45 -7.27 8.29
C LYS A 73 11.78 -8.64 8.14
N ALA A 74 10.46 -8.69 7.98
CA ALA A 74 9.73 -9.94 7.76
C ALA A 74 10.04 -10.52 6.37
N ASP A 75 10.30 -11.82 6.32
CA ASP A 75 10.36 -12.55 5.05
C ASP A 75 8.98 -13.09 4.71
N LEU A 76 8.39 -12.53 3.65
CA LEU A 76 7.08 -12.90 3.12
C LEU A 76 7.18 -13.83 1.91
N SER A 77 8.38 -14.11 1.41
CA SER A 77 8.60 -14.97 0.23
C SER A 77 8.10 -16.39 0.43
N LYS A 78 8.16 -16.87 1.68
CA LYS A 78 7.65 -18.19 2.10
C LYS A 78 6.16 -18.41 1.80
N PHE A 79 5.38 -17.35 1.57
CA PHE A 79 3.95 -17.44 1.31
C PHE A 79 3.58 -17.56 -0.18
N LYS A 80 4.52 -17.42 -1.12
CA LYS A 80 4.33 -17.66 -2.57
C LYS A 80 3.05 -17.01 -3.15
N ASN A 81 2.88 -15.71 -2.93
CA ASN A 81 1.67 -14.92 -3.25
C ASN A 81 0.33 -15.39 -2.63
N ASN A 82 0.31 -16.43 -1.79
CA ASN A 82 -0.92 -17.06 -1.32
C ASN A 82 -1.29 -16.63 0.11
N TYR A 83 -1.36 -15.31 0.31
CA TYR A 83 -1.71 -14.73 1.60
C TYR A 83 -2.40 -13.37 1.45
N TYR A 84 -3.06 -12.97 2.53
CA TYR A 84 -3.59 -11.64 2.73
C TYR A 84 -2.76 -10.88 3.74
N LEU A 85 -2.72 -9.56 3.59
CA LEU A 85 -2.02 -8.65 4.48
C LEU A 85 -3.02 -7.65 5.06
N ILE A 86 -2.94 -7.37 6.35
CA ILE A 86 -3.78 -6.35 6.97
C ILE A 86 -3.02 -5.62 8.07
N GLY A 87 -3.29 -4.34 8.27
CA GLY A 87 -2.66 -3.63 9.38
C GLY A 87 -3.22 -2.24 9.63
N ASN A 88 -3.32 -1.88 10.91
CA ASN A 88 -3.46 -0.50 11.33
C ASN A 88 -2.07 0.08 11.61
N ILE A 89 -1.42 0.55 10.55
CA ILE A 89 0.02 0.80 10.57
C ILE A 89 0.37 2.14 11.24
N PRO A 90 1.50 2.22 11.97
CA PRO A 90 1.97 3.49 12.53
C PRO A 90 2.24 4.52 11.45
N TYR A 91 1.78 5.76 11.64
CA TYR A 91 1.82 6.78 10.60
C TYR A 91 3.24 7.11 10.13
N TYR A 92 4.20 7.18 11.05
CA TYR A 92 5.61 7.47 10.73
C TYR A 92 6.26 6.39 9.87
N LEU A 93 5.75 5.14 9.90
CA LEU A 93 6.23 4.02 9.09
C LEU A 93 5.49 3.86 7.75
N THR A 94 4.48 4.68 7.46
CA THR A 94 3.63 4.49 6.26
C THR A 94 4.44 4.37 4.98
N GLY A 95 5.40 5.28 4.78
CA GLY A 95 6.25 5.26 3.59
C GLY A 95 7.13 4.01 3.51
N GLU A 96 7.71 3.56 4.63
CA GLU A 96 8.57 2.37 4.68
C GLU A 96 7.80 1.08 4.45
N ILE A 97 6.61 0.96 5.05
CA ILE A 97 5.74 -0.20 4.87
C ILE A 97 5.28 -0.29 3.41
N LEU A 98 4.86 0.82 2.81
CA LEU A 98 4.49 0.83 1.38
C LEU A 98 5.69 0.49 0.48
N ARG A 99 6.88 1.04 0.76
CA ARG A 99 8.11 0.69 0.02
C ARG A 99 8.45 -0.79 0.12
N LYS A 100 8.32 -1.38 1.32
CA LYS A 100 8.47 -2.83 1.49
C LYS A 100 7.44 -3.60 0.67
N ILE A 101 6.16 -3.26 0.81
CA ILE A 101 5.07 -3.98 0.14
C ILE A 101 5.21 -3.94 -1.39
N PHE A 102 5.71 -2.85 -1.97
CA PHE A 102 5.93 -2.75 -3.42
C PHE A 102 7.30 -3.28 -3.89
N SER A 103 8.18 -3.70 -2.98
CA SER A 103 9.52 -4.22 -3.32
C SER A 103 9.67 -5.73 -3.10
N ILE A 104 8.76 -6.37 -2.37
CA ILE A 104 8.72 -7.84 -2.25
C ILE A 104 8.39 -8.47 -3.62
N LYS A 105 8.97 -9.64 -3.88
CA LYS A 105 8.64 -10.40 -5.10
C LYS A 105 7.24 -11.01 -4.99
N GLU A 106 6.99 -11.63 -3.85
CA GLU A 106 5.78 -12.37 -3.54
C GLU A 106 4.76 -11.45 -2.83
N HIS A 107 4.02 -10.66 -3.61
CA HIS A 107 2.96 -9.78 -3.11
C HIS A 107 1.77 -10.55 -2.52
N PRO A 108 1.07 -10.00 -1.51
CA PRO A 108 -0.19 -10.59 -1.04
C PRO A 108 -1.26 -10.49 -2.14
N LYS A 109 -2.26 -11.37 -2.14
CA LYS A 109 -3.43 -11.24 -3.05
C LYS A 109 -4.19 -9.93 -2.76
N ILE A 110 -4.44 -9.70 -1.48
CA ILE A 110 -5.16 -8.55 -0.95
C ILE A 110 -4.35 -7.97 0.20
N ALA A 111 -4.19 -6.65 0.23
CA ALA A 111 -3.77 -5.93 1.42
C ALA A 111 -4.85 -4.95 1.88
N ILE A 112 -5.08 -4.82 3.19
CA ILE A 112 -5.90 -3.76 3.78
C ILE A 112 -5.06 -2.97 4.76
N LEU A 113 -4.83 -1.70 4.46
CA LEU A 113 -4.01 -0.84 5.31
C LEU A 113 -4.83 0.35 5.77
N THR A 114 -4.77 0.65 7.07
CA THR A 114 -5.23 1.93 7.62
C THR A 114 -4.03 2.87 7.74
N LEU A 115 -4.13 4.03 7.10
CA LEU A 115 -3.07 5.04 7.06
C LEU A 115 -3.67 6.45 7.21
N GLN A 116 -2.83 7.48 7.35
CA GLN A 116 -3.30 8.86 7.38
C GLN A 116 -4.08 9.21 6.11
N LYS A 117 -5.14 10.01 6.26
CA LYS A 117 -6.03 10.40 5.15
C LYS A 117 -5.25 10.99 3.96
N GLU A 118 -4.28 11.87 4.21
CA GLU A 118 -3.47 12.51 3.16
C GLU A 118 -2.69 11.48 2.32
N TYR A 119 -2.04 10.51 2.96
CA TYR A 119 -1.36 9.41 2.26
C TYR A 119 -2.36 8.55 1.47
N GLY A 120 -3.56 8.35 2.00
CA GLY A 120 -4.62 7.60 1.32
C GLY A 120 -5.10 8.31 0.05
N GLU A 121 -5.25 9.62 0.13
CA GLU A 121 -5.61 10.47 -1.02
C GLU A 121 -4.50 10.48 -2.07
N LYS A 122 -3.22 10.53 -1.64
CA LYS A 122 -2.07 10.39 -2.54
C LYS A 122 -2.08 9.05 -3.28
N LEU A 123 -2.33 7.93 -2.60
CA LEU A 123 -2.39 6.59 -3.23
C LEU A 123 -3.55 6.44 -4.21
N LEU A 124 -4.70 7.04 -3.91
CA LEU A 124 -5.86 6.98 -4.80
C LEU A 124 -5.72 7.86 -6.05
N GLY A 125 -4.88 8.89 -6.01
CA GLY A 125 -4.71 9.83 -7.12
C GLY A 125 -5.96 10.68 -7.40
N LYS A 126 -6.79 10.95 -6.38
CA LYS A 126 -8.09 11.64 -6.55
C LYS A 126 -7.93 13.05 -7.16
N GLY A 127 -8.16 13.14 -8.46
CA GLY A 127 -8.13 14.39 -9.25
C GLY A 127 -6.75 14.81 -9.75
N LYS A 128 -5.66 14.26 -9.18
CA LYS A 128 -4.28 14.55 -9.57
C LYS A 128 -3.40 13.33 -9.32
N GLU A 129 -2.91 12.72 -10.39
CA GLU A 129 -1.93 11.64 -10.28
C GLU A 129 -0.62 12.15 -9.69
N ASN A 130 0.09 11.28 -8.98
CA ASN A 130 1.40 11.53 -8.44
C ASN A 130 2.26 10.27 -8.55
N PHE A 131 3.54 10.36 -8.21
CA PHE A 131 4.45 9.23 -8.25
C PHE A 131 3.88 8.00 -7.51
N LEU A 132 3.33 8.19 -6.30
CA LEU A 132 2.87 7.09 -5.46
C LEU A 132 1.60 6.43 -6.01
N SER A 133 0.64 7.21 -6.54
CA SER A 133 -0.57 6.64 -7.16
C SER A 133 -0.23 5.82 -8.39
N ILE A 134 0.63 6.34 -9.29
CA ILE A 134 1.04 5.64 -10.50
C ILE A 134 1.86 4.40 -10.14
N TRP A 135 2.79 4.51 -9.20
CA TRP A 135 3.59 3.37 -8.75
C TRP A 135 2.72 2.26 -8.14
N ALA A 136 1.74 2.60 -7.31
CA ALA A 136 0.80 1.62 -6.78
C ALA A 136 -0.01 0.93 -7.89
N LYS A 137 -0.48 1.69 -8.89
CA LYS A 137 -1.27 1.18 -10.02
C LYS A 137 -0.51 0.24 -10.96
N VAL A 138 0.83 0.25 -10.92
CA VAL A 138 1.66 -0.77 -11.61
C VAL A 138 1.44 -2.15 -10.99
N TRP A 139 1.24 -2.21 -9.68
CA TRP A 139 1.22 -3.45 -8.90
C TRP A 139 -0.17 -3.92 -8.53
N CYS A 140 -1.12 -3.02 -8.34
CA CYS A 140 -2.41 -3.34 -7.77
C CYS A 140 -3.52 -2.35 -8.17
N THR A 141 -4.76 -2.77 -7.97
CA THR A 141 -5.90 -1.85 -7.87
C THR A 141 -6.02 -1.35 -6.44
N VAL A 142 -6.10 -0.03 -6.25
CA VAL A 142 -6.30 0.60 -4.94
C VAL A 142 -7.76 1.06 -4.82
N LYS A 143 -8.47 0.58 -3.81
CA LYS A 143 -9.86 0.94 -3.51
C LYS A 143 -9.96 1.60 -2.15
N LYS A 144 -10.69 2.71 -2.07
CA LYS A 144 -11.08 3.31 -0.79
C LYS A 144 -12.13 2.41 -0.14
N LEU A 145 -11.87 1.97 1.08
CA LEU A 145 -12.88 1.28 1.90
C LEU A 145 -13.71 2.29 2.69
N LEU A 146 -13.06 3.09 3.53
CA LEU A 146 -13.74 4.12 4.33
C LEU A 146 -12.77 5.21 4.82
N LEU A 147 -13.35 6.35 5.22
CA LEU A 147 -12.67 7.33 6.07
C LEU A 147 -12.91 6.95 7.53
N ILE A 148 -11.87 7.05 8.35
CA ILE A 148 -11.92 6.74 9.78
C ILE A 148 -11.57 8.01 10.53
N LYS A 149 -12.56 8.53 11.28
CA LYS A 149 -12.40 9.74 12.08
C LYS A 149 -11.43 9.52 13.23
N LYS A 150 -10.61 10.52 13.56
CA LYS A 150 -9.55 10.43 14.57
C LYS A 150 -10.04 10.01 15.97
N GLU A 151 -11.30 10.31 16.32
CA GLU A 151 -11.92 9.96 17.60
C GLU A 151 -12.09 8.44 17.79
N ASN A 152 -11.94 7.66 16.71
CA ASN A 152 -11.99 6.19 16.77
C ASN A 152 -10.70 5.56 17.30
N PHE A 153 -9.67 6.34 17.61
CA PHE A 153 -8.36 5.87 18.03
C PHE A 153 -8.00 6.32 19.44
N TYR A 154 -7.19 5.52 20.14
CA TYR A 154 -6.60 5.88 21.43
C TYR A 154 -5.09 5.56 21.49
N PRO A 155 -4.22 6.48 21.92
CA PRO A 155 -4.52 7.92 22.04
C PRO A 155 -5.01 8.49 20.71
N GLN A 156 -5.78 9.57 20.75
CA GLN A 156 -6.35 10.19 19.54
C GLN A 156 -5.24 10.84 18.69
N PRO A 157 -5.17 10.57 17.38
CA PRO A 157 -4.26 11.25 16.46
C PRO A 157 -4.75 12.66 16.10
N LYS A 158 -3.86 13.47 15.53
CA LYS A 158 -4.17 14.84 15.08
C LYS A 158 -5.02 14.88 13.81
N VAL A 159 -4.98 13.83 13.00
CA VAL A 159 -5.58 13.77 11.66
C VAL A 159 -6.47 12.55 11.48
N ASP A 160 -7.43 12.65 10.56
CA ASP A 160 -8.25 11.52 10.14
C ASP A 160 -7.40 10.45 9.42
N SER A 161 -7.89 9.21 9.44
CA SER A 161 -7.33 8.08 8.71
C SER A 161 -8.20 7.66 7.53
N MET A 162 -7.64 6.83 6.66
CA MET A 162 -8.33 6.18 5.57
C MET A 162 -7.88 4.72 5.51
N ALA A 163 -8.84 3.80 5.37
CA ALA A 163 -8.50 2.42 5.05
C ALA A 163 -8.63 2.19 3.54
N LEU A 164 -7.60 1.55 2.99
CA LEU A 164 -7.49 1.21 1.58
C LEU A 164 -7.38 -0.30 1.41
N LYS A 165 -8.07 -0.84 0.40
CA LYS A 165 -7.93 -2.22 -0.08
C LYS A 165 -7.07 -2.20 -1.35
N PHE A 166 -5.97 -2.93 -1.32
CA PHE A 166 -5.06 -3.15 -2.44
C PHE A 166 -5.31 -4.56 -2.97
N ILE A 167 -5.59 -4.70 -4.25
CA ILE A 167 -5.79 -6.00 -4.91
C ILE A 167 -4.63 -6.16 -5.91
N PHE A 168 -3.67 -7.01 -5.58
CA PHE A 168 -2.43 -7.13 -6.35
C PHE A 168 -2.62 -7.99 -7.60
N PHE A 169 -1.93 -7.59 -8.66
CA PHE A 169 -1.84 -8.38 -9.87
C PHE A 169 -0.81 -9.51 -9.71
N LYS A 170 -1.00 -10.62 -10.42
CA LYS A 170 0.00 -11.71 -10.47
C LYS A 170 1.35 -11.24 -11.01
N LYS A 171 1.34 -10.25 -11.90
CA LYS A 171 2.53 -9.63 -12.49
C LYS A 171 2.29 -8.12 -12.59
N PRO A 172 3.34 -7.29 -12.41
CA PRO A 172 3.21 -5.85 -12.60
C PRO A 172 2.81 -5.52 -14.05
N LYS A 173 2.14 -4.39 -14.24
CA LYS A 173 1.80 -3.86 -15.57
C LYS A 173 3.01 -3.44 -16.40
N VAL A 174 4.19 -3.35 -15.79
CA VAL A 174 5.46 -2.97 -16.44
C VAL A 174 6.53 -4.02 -16.17
N LYS A 175 7.20 -4.49 -17.23
CA LYS A 175 8.30 -5.47 -17.13
C LYS A 175 9.59 -4.83 -16.63
N GLU A 176 9.97 -3.66 -17.19
CA GLU A 176 11.23 -2.98 -16.90
C GLU A 176 11.14 -2.06 -15.68
N LEU A 177 10.80 -2.62 -14.51
CA LEU A 177 10.46 -1.88 -13.29
C LEU A 177 11.50 -0.83 -12.89
N LYS A 178 12.79 -1.17 -12.90
CA LYS A 178 13.86 -0.22 -12.52
C LYS A 178 13.93 0.99 -13.47
N LYS A 179 13.79 0.76 -14.79
CA LYS A 179 13.78 1.83 -15.79
C LYS A 179 12.52 2.68 -15.65
N PHE A 180 11.37 2.03 -15.41
CA PHE A 180 10.11 2.72 -15.21
C PHE A 180 10.10 3.57 -13.95
N GLU A 181 10.63 3.08 -12.84
CA GLU A 181 10.76 3.83 -11.59
C GLU A 181 11.64 5.08 -11.79
N LYS A 182 12.77 4.94 -12.47
CA LYS A 182 13.64 6.08 -12.82
C LYS A 182 12.91 7.09 -13.70
N PHE A 183 12.20 6.62 -14.72
CA PHE A 183 11.38 7.46 -15.58
C PHE A 183 10.30 8.21 -14.79
N LEU A 184 9.55 7.54 -13.91
CA LEU A 184 8.54 8.19 -13.09
C LEU A 184 9.12 9.25 -12.15
N LYS A 185 10.30 9.00 -11.56
CA LYS A 185 11.00 10.01 -10.73
C LYS A 185 11.32 11.27 -11.53
N ILE A 186 11.76 11.12 -12.78
CA ILE A 186 12.01 12.25 -13.68
C ILE A 186 10.67 12.93 -14.05
N LEU A 187 9.67 12.16 -14.45
CA LEU A 187 8.36 12.66 -14.85
C LEU A 187 7.72 13.55 -13.77
N PHE A 188 7.83 13.18 -12.50
CA PHE A 188 7.24 13.89 -11.37
C PHE A 188 8.19 14.88 -10.66
N ILE A 189 9.37 15.19 -11.20
CA ILE A 189 10.35 16.08 -10.54
C ILE A 189 9.83 17.52 -10.36
N GLN A 190 9.10 18.03 -11.36
CA GLN A 190 8.41 19.33 -11.29
C GLN A 190 6.94 19.12 -11.70
N PRO A 191 6.05 18.75 -10.77
CA PRO A 191 4.68 18.32 -11.07
C PRO A 191 3.76 19.43 -11.59
N ASN A 192 4.21 20.69 -11.49
CA ASN A 192 3.49 21.88 -11.94
C ASN A 192 3.94 22.38 -13.33
N ARG A 193 5.00 21.81 -13.92
CA ARG A 193 5.45 22.14 -15.28
C ARG A 193 4.95 21.11 -16.29
N LYS A 194 4.96 21.49 -17.58
CA LYS A 194 4.69 20.55 -18.70
C LYS A 194 5.65 19.37 -18.65
N ILE A 195 5.19 18.17 -19.03
CA ILE A 195 6.04 16.98 -18.98
C ILE A 195 7.27 17.09 -19.89
N SER A 196 7.16 17.82 -21.01
CA SER A 196 8.29 18.09 -21.91
C SER A 196 9.46 18.75 -21.17
N ASN A 197 9.18 19.66 -20.23
CA ASN A 197 10.24 20.30 -19.44
C ASN A 197 10.94 19.33 -18.48
N ASN A 198 10.24 18.30 -18.03
CA ASN A 198 10.81 17.29 -17.14
C ASN A 198 11.60 16.24 -17.93
N LEU A 199 11.15 15.87 -19.12
CA LEU A 199 11.71 14.74 -19.88
C LEU A 199 12.80 15.13 -20.89
N LYS A 200 12.79 16.34 -21.45
CA LYS A 200 13.66 16.74 -22.58
C LYS A 200 15.16 16.64 -22.31
N ASN A 201 15.58 16.78 -21.05
CA ASN A 201 16.99 16.70 -20.67
C ASN A 201 17.47 15.24 -20.46
N PHE A 202 16.56 14.27 -20.56
CA PHE A 202 16.83 12.87 -20.23
C PHE A 202 16.49 11.89 -21.37
N TYR A 203 15.67 12.30 -22.33
CA TYR A 203 15.15 11.43 -23.38
C TYR A 203 14.91 12.19 -24.69
N ASN A 204 15.03 11.50 -25.83
CA ASN A 204 14.53 12.00 -27.11
C ASN A 204 12.99 11.89 -27.13
N LEU A 205 12.31 13.01 -27.42
CA LEU A 205 10.85 13.14 -27.39
C LEU A 205 10.19 13.16 -28.77
N GLU A 206 10.94 12.98 -29.86
CA GLU A 206 10.43 13.05 -31.25
C GLU A 206 9.27 12.09 -31.52
N ASN A 207 9.29 10.90 -30.89
CA ASN A 207 8.28 9.86 -31.05
C ASN A 207 7.10 9.98 -30.06
N ILE A 208 7.05 11.04 -29.24
CA ILE A 208 5.99 11.25 -28.25
C ILE A 208 4.94 12.21 -28.81
N ASN A 209 3.67 11.86 -28.64
CA ASN A 209 2.54 12.71 -29.03
C ASN A 209 2.64 14.10 -28.36
N LYS A 210 2.71 15.17 -29.16
CA LYS A 210 2.81 16.57 -28.67
C LYS A 210 1.70 16.95 -27.69
N LYS A 211 0.47 16.42 -27.88
CA LYS A 211 -0.65 16.67 -26.94
C LYS A 211 -0.36 16.13 -25.54
N LEU A 212 0.35 15.00 -25.44
CA LEU A 212 0.78 14.47 -24.15
C LEU A 212 1.91 15.33 -23.57
N LEU A 213 2.86 15.76 -24.40
CA LEU A 213 3.99 16.60 -23.98
C LEU A 213 3.59 17.95 -23.36
N ASP A 214 2.43 18.47 -23.74
CA ASP A 214 1.86 19.71 -23.21
C ASP A 214 1.10 19.56 -21.89
N LYS A 215 0.78 18.33 -21.47
CA LYS A 215 0.17 18.06 -20.17
C LYS A 215 1.16 18.26 -19.04
N ARG A 216 0.65 18.42 -17.82
CA ARG A 216 1.40 18.32 -16.57
C ARG A 216 1.35 16.88 -16.05
N PRO A 217 2.36 16.40 -15.29
CA PRO A 217 2.42 15.01 -14.83
C PRO A 217 1.15 14.51 -14.14
N HIS A 218 0.51 15.36 -13.33
CA HIS A 218 -0.69 14.99 -12.58
C HIS A 218 -1.97 14.84 -13.41
N GLN A 219 -1.93 15.24 -14.69
CA GLN A 219 -3.06 15.13 -15.63
C GLN A 219 -2.99 13.85 -16.46
N LEU A 220 -1.89 13.10 -16.38
CA LEU A 220 -1.71 11.89 -17.18
C LEU A 220 -2.38 10.68 -16.50
N SER A 221 -3.08 9.86 -17.27
CA SER A 221 -3.50 8.54 -16.81
C SER A 221 -2.31 7.56 -16.76
N LEU A 222 -2.49 6.39 -16.14
CA LEU A 222 -1.47 5.34 -16.19
C LEU A 222 -1.22 4.91 -17.65
N GLU A 223 -2.28 4.78 -18.43
CA GLU A 223 -2.23 4.34 -19.83
C GLU A 223 -1.40 5.31 -20.68
N GLU A 224 -1.59 6.62 -20.49
CA GLU A 224 -0.80 7.66 -21.16
C GLU A 224 0.67 7.64 -20.73
N ILE A 225 0.94 7.43 -19.44
CA ILE A 225 2.31 7.29 -18.92
C ILE A 225 3.00 6.06 -19.52
N LEU A 226 2.28 4.94 -19.68
CA LEU A 226 2.81 3.73 -20.29
C LEU A 226 3.05 3.91 -21.79
N GLU A 227 2.18 4.64 -22.49
CA GLU A 227 2.37 5.02 -23.88
C GLU A 227 3.64 5.87 -24.05
N ILE A 228 3.81 6.90 -23.22
CA ILE A 228 5.03 7.73 -23.23
C ILE A 228 6.24 6.83 -23.00
N PHE A 229 6.24 6.03 -21.94
CA PHE A 229 7.38 5.20 -21.56
C PHE A 229 7.81 4.22 -22.66
N LYS A 230 6.85 3.60 -23.38
CA LYS A 230 7.13 2.68 -24.48
C LYS A 230 7.79 3.36 -25.68
N ASN A 231 7.49 4.64 -25.92
CA ASN A 231 7.98 5.40 -27.05
C ASN A 231 9.26 6.22 -26.75
N LEU A 232 9.76 6.16 -25.50
CA LEU A 232 11.04 6.80 -25.16
C LEU A 232 12.20 5.96 -25.73
N LYS A 233 13.01 6.61 -26.57
CA LYS A 233 14.34 6.14 -26.92
C LYS A 233 15.36 6.88 -26.06
N LYS A 234 16.43 6.18 -25.67
CA LYS A 234 17.59 6.82 -25.07
C LYS A 234 18.34 7.63 -26.10
#